data_AF-A0A316AYJ2-F1
#
_entry.id   AF-A0A316AYJ2-F1
#
_cell.length_a   1.000
_cell.length_b   1.000
_cell.length_c   1.000
_cell.angle_alpha   90.00
_cell.angle_beta   90.00
_cell.angle_gamma   90.00
#
_symmetry.space_group_name_H-M   'P 1'
#
loop_
_entity.id
_entity.type
_entity.pdbx_description
1 polymer ?
#
loop_
_entity_poly.entity_id
_entity_poly.type
_entity_poly.pdbx_seq_one_letter_code
_entity_poly.pdbx_strand_id
1 'polypeptide(L)'
;MFFLIFPITAVLVLYLNIRKVATGNKGVLIAGLPIILTFASFFLARSNSQIFAAVQCFMVIWLCQALWMYLLWDLFFGVRFVWKKLRAKKGHPQYRTNFFRNGSRAILAATVLLTAGLLAYGIPNHYDYKTRTLEVPVTLHPSFVAPSSFRNFKAVFFSDLHIDPLFKKEKLERLIAQCDSIKPDFILFGGDFADVHDSVLTAEGYDPLIQKLASTARIAAVAIEGNHEVYMERSGSDPAGFLRRNGWIVLDDSTACLPARKPTACFTGRRDFQKARVFNEPRKTLEELAVGSPMAESLTNKEHDVPWILLDHQPKGIEDEYGKSRPDFALSGHTHDGQFFPGNILIKWIWPLAYGEGTLSETHWLVSSGVDSWGPPVRAGSDTEIWILDFKTIMKAETTGRLLTKRPRAVLSADSLIRSTQGLQKAMKIESPEISPEMKAELDSLNKVASENLKNEMDSLEKDFAKSITGDVRAVQ
;
A
#
# COMPACT_ATOMS: atom_id res chain seq x y z
N MET A 1 -12.16 21.88 -8.20
CA MET A 1 -12.92 21.82 -9.47
C MET A 1 -12.72 20.50 -10.23
N PHE A 2 -11.48 19.99 -10.38
CA PHE A 2 -11.21 18.70 -11.03
C PHE A 2 -11.90 17.48 -10.40
N PHE A 3 -12.12 17.48 -9.07
CA PHE A 3 -12.76 16.37 -8.34
C PHE A 3 -14.23 16.11 -8.73
N LEU A 4 -14.93 17.12 -9.28
CA LEU A 4 -16.33 16.97 -9.74
C LEU A 4 -16.44 16.61 -11.22
N ILE A 5 -15.39 16.83 -12.02
CA ILE A 5 -15.41 16.56 -13.46
C ILE A 5 -15.50 15.07 -13.72
N PHE A 6 -14.66 14.27 -13.06
CA PHE A 6 -14.63 12.82 -13.25
C PHE A 6 -15.98 12.13 -12.98
N PRO A 7 -16.65 12.33 -11.82
CA PRO A 7 -17.94 11.69 -11.58
C PRO A 7 -19.04 12.17 -12.53
N ILE A 8 -19.06 13.45 -12.90
CA ILE A 8 -20.03 13.97 -13.89
C ILE A 8 -19.79 13.33 -15.26
N THR A 9 -18.54 13.25 -15.71
CA THR A 9 -18.18 12.60 -16.98
C THR A 9 -18.51 11.11 -16.96
N ALA A 10 -18.23 10.40 -15.87
CA ALA A 10 -18.58 8.98 -15.71
C ALA A 10 -20.09 8.74 -15.82
N VAL A 11 -20.89 9.54 -15.10
CA VAL A 11 -22.35 9.47 -15.17
C VAL A 11 -22.86 9.79 -16.57
N LEU A 12 -22.29 10.79 -17.25
CA LEU A 12 -22.65 11.14 -18.62
C LEU A 12 -22.34 10.00 -19.61
N VAL A 13 -21.14 9.40 -19.51
CA VAL A 13 -20.74 8.25 -20.34
C VAL A 13 -21.72 7.08 -20.16
N LEU A 14 -22.08 6.78 -18.92
CA LEU A 14 -23.06 5.75 -18.60
C LEU A 14 -24.44 6.09 -19.14
N TYR A 15 -24.93 7.30 -18.93
CA TYR A 15 -26.22 7.74 -19.45
C TYR A 15 -26.30 7.59 -20.97
N LEU A 16 -25.29 8.09 -21.69
CA LEU A 16 -25.24 8.04 -23.15
C LEU A 16 -25.21 6.61 -23.69
N ASN A 17 -24.56 5.70 -22.96
CA ASN A 17 -24.49 4.29 -23.35
C ASN A 17 -25.75 3.50 -23.01
N ILE A 18 -26.27 3.66 -21.79
CA ILE A 18 -27.48 2.96 -21.35
C ILE A 18 -28.70 3.45 -22.12
N ARG A 19 -28.76 4.73 -22.51
CA ARG A 19 -29.87 5.28 -23.33
C ARG A 19 -30.05 4.52 -24.64
N LYS A 20 -28.99 3.89 -25.18
CA LYS A 20 -29.03 3.10 -26.43
C LYS A 20 -29.80 1.78 -26.28
N VAL A 21 -30.15 1.35 -25.06
CA VAL A 21 -30.89 0.10 -24.76
C VAL A 21 -32.32 0.11 -25.32
N ALA A 22 -32.94 1.29 -25.44
CA ALA A 22 -34.28 1.46 -25.98
C ALA A 22 -34.43 2.79 -26.73
N THR A 23 -35.38 2.87 -27.66
CA THR A 23 -35.64 4.08 -28.44
C THR A 23 -36.56 5.05 -27.69
N GLY A 24 -36.45 6.34 -28.02
CA GLY A 24 -37.32 7.39 -27.47
C GLY A 24 -37.24 7.52 -25.95
N ASN A 25 -38.39 7.83 -25.33
CA ASN A 25 -38.48 8.10 -23.89
C ASN A 25 -38.14 6.87 -23.03
N LYS A 26 -38.33 5.65 -23.55
CA LYS A 26 -37.98 4.41 -22.83
C LYS A 26 -36.48 4.34 -22.54
N GLY A 27 -35.64 4.73 -23.50
CA GLY A 27 -34.17 4.76 -23.30
C GLY A 27 -33.75 5.81 -22.28
N VAL A 28 -34.40 6.97 -22.29
CA VAL A 28 -34.17 8.05 -21.32
C VAL A 28 -34.50 7.60 -19.91
N LEU A 29 -35.65 6.94 -19.71
CA LEU A 29 -36.05 6.43 -18.39
C LEU A 29 -35.12 5.33 -17.87
N ILE A 30 -34.75 4.36 -18.72
CA ILE A 30 -33.83 3.27 -18.33
C ILE A 30 -32.45 3.79 -17.95
N ALA A 31 -31.96 4.84 -18.62
CA ALA A 31 -30.67 5.44 -18.30
C ALA A 31 -30.73 6.38 -17.09
N GLY A 32 -31.82 7.14 -16.95
CA GLY A 32 -31.99 8.11 -15.87
C GLY A 32 -32.26 7.47 -14.52
N LEU A 33 -33.04 6.38 -14.47
CA LEU A 33 -33.46 5.77 -13.21
C LEU A 33 -32.29 5.27 -12.35
N PRO A 34 -31.31 4.49 -12.86
CA PRO A 34 -30.17 4.07 -12.04
C PRO A 34 -29.35 5.24 -11.52
N ILE A 35 -29.16 6.29 -12.32
CA ILE A 35 -28.43 7.49 -11.91
C ILE A 35 -29.16 8.19 -10.76
N ILE A 36 -30.47 8.40 -10.91
CA ILE A 36 -31.31 8.98 -9.85
C ILE A 36 -31.25 8.12 -8.59
N LEU A 37 -31.35 6.79 -8.71
CA LEU A 37 -31.27 5.88 -7.58
C LEU A 37 -29.89 5.93 -6.90
N THR A 38 -28.80 5.99 -7.66
CA THR A 38 -27.45 6.17 -7.10
C THR A 38 -27.38 7.44 -6.27
N PHE A 39 -27.76 8.60 -6.81
CA PHE A 39 -27.72 9.86 -6.07
C PHE A 39 -28.71 9.90 -4.90
N ALA A 40 -29.94 9.42 -5.09
CA ALA A 40 -30.95 9.34 -4.03
C ALA A 40 -30.49 8.43 -2.88
N SER A 41 -29.79 7.33 -3.18
CA SER A 41 -29.28 6.41 -2.17
C SER A 41 -28.28 7.07 -1.21
N PHE A 42 -27.47 8.04 -1.65
CA PHE A 42 -26.58 8.81 -0.77
C PHE A 42 -27.33 9.68 0.24
N PHE A 43 -28.50 10.21 -0.14
CA PHE A 43 -29.34 10.98 0.78
C PHE A 43 -30.12 10.07 1.74
N LEU A 44 -30.62 8.94 1.23
CA LEU A 44 -31.46 8.02 1.98
C LEU A 44 -30.66 7.10 2.91
N ALA A 45 -29.39 6.80 2.61
CA ALA A 45 -28.53 6.01 3.48
C ALA A 45 -28.29 6.67 4.85
N ARG A 46 -28.47 8.00 4.96
CA ARG A 46 -28.42 8.72 6.24
C ARG A 46 -29.56 8.40 7.20
N SER A 47 -30.57 7.64 6.75
CA SER A 47 -31.73 7.27 7.58
C SER A 47 -31.53 6.01 8.44
N ASN A 48 -30.30 5.47 8.52
CA ASN A 48 -29.97 4.21 9.22
C ASN A 48 -30.78 2.98 8.75
N SER A 49 -31.40 3.04 7.56
CA SER A 49 -32.12 1.90 6.98
C SER A 49 -31.18 0.96 6.26
N GLN A 50 -31.15 -0.30 6.70
CA GLN A 50 -30.37 -1.37 6.05
C GLN A 50 -30.73 -1.56 4.58
N ILE A 51 -31.99 -1.31 4.19
CA ILE A 51 -32.43 -1.42 2.80
C ILE A 51 -31.77 -0.33 1.96
N PHE A 52 -31.74 0.92 2.43
CA PHE A 52 -31.10 2.00 1.69
C PHE A 52 -29.59 1.84 1.61
N ALA A 53 -28.97 1.30 2.66
CA ALA A 53 -27.56 0.92 2.63
C ALA A 53 -27.28 -0.17 1.58
N ALA A 54 -28.08 -1.24 1.53
CA ALA A 54 -27.93 -2.30 0.53
C ALA A 54 -28.10 -1.77 -0.90
N VAL A 55 -29.10 -0.89 -1.12
CA VAL A 55 -29.30 -0.22 -2.41
C VAL A 55 -28.10 0.65 -2.77
N GLN A 56 -27.59 1.46 -1.84
CA GLN A 56 -26.42 2.30 -2.07
C GLN A 56 -25.20 1.45 -2.43
N CYS A 57 -24.95 0.36 -1.70
CA CYS A 57 -23.84 -0.55 -1.95
C CYS A 57 -23.93 -1.15 -3.35
N PHE A 58 -25.11 -1.66 -3.73
CA PHE A 58 -25.35 -2.17 -5.07
C PHE A 58 -25.08 -1.08 -6.12
N MET A 59 -25.62 0.12 -5.94
CA MET A 59 -25.51 1.21 -6.91
C MET A 59 -24.07 1.70 -7.08
N VAL A 60 -23.29 1.80 -6.00
CA VAL A 60 -21.87 2.20 -6.05
C VAL A 60 -21.04 1.17 -6.80
N ILE A 61 -21.17 -0.12 -6.43
CA ILE A 61 -20.42 -1.19 -7.10
C ILE A 61 -20.84 -1.30 -8.56
N TRP A 62 -22.15 -1.25 -8.83
CA TRP A 62 -22.68 -1.30 -10.19
C TRP A 62 -22.23 -0.11 -11.03
N LEU A 63 -22.17 1.10 -10.48
CA LEU A 63 -21.66 2.28 -11.18
C LEU A 63 -20.22 2.05 -11.62
N CYS A 64 -19.36 1.53 -10.73
CA CYS A 64 -17.99 1.17 -11.05
C CYS A 64 -17.95 0.10 -12.15
N GLN A 65 -18.71 -0.99 -12.00
CA GLN A 65 -18.73 -2.09 -12.98
C GLN A 65 -19.21 -1.65 -14.36
N ALA A 66 -20.32 -0.92 -14.39
CA ALA A 66 -20.91 -0.40 -15.60
C ALA A 66 -19.94 0.53 -16.32
N LEU A 67 -19.25 1.41 -15.59
CA LEU A 67 -18.37 2.40 -16.20
C LEU A 67 -17.26 1.72 -17.00
N TRP A 68 -16.51 0.80 -16.39
CA TRP A 68 -15.39 0.16 -17.10
C TRP A 68 -15.89 -0.74 -18.24
N MET A 69 -17.00 -1.47 -18.07
CA MET A 69 -17.56 -2.31 -19.13
C MET A 69 -18.04 -1.47 -20.33
N TYR A 70 -18.66 -0.32 -20.10
CA TYR A 70 -19.06 0.57 -21.17
C TYR A 70 -17.88 1.32 -21.81
N LEU A 71 -16.83 1.63 -21.06
CA LEU A 71 -15.58 2.15 -21.63
C LEU A 71 -14.90 1.13 -22.54
N LEU A 72 -14.83 -0.14 -22.13
CA LEU A 72 -14.31 -1.22 -22.99
C LEU A 72 -15.20 -1.47 -24.21
N TRP A 73 -16.52 -1.40 -24.05
CA TRP A 73 -17.47 -1.47 -25.15
C TRP A 73 -17.19 -0.36 -26.17
N ASP A 74 -17.13 0.90 -25.73
CA ASP A 74 -16.85 2.04 -26.60
C ASP A 74 -15.45 1.95 -27.24
N LEU A 75 -14.44 1.49 -26.50
CA LEU A 75 -13.09 1.26 -27.03
C LEU A 75 -13.08 0.21 -28.14
N PHE A 76 -13.77 -0.92 -27.95
CA PHE A 76 -13.90 -1.96 -28.97
C PHE A 76 -14.49 -1.41 -30.28
N PHE A 77 -15.52 -0.55 -30.19
CA PHE A 77 -16.08 0.11 -31.37
C PHE A 77 -15.16 1.17 -31.95
N GLY A 78 -14.47 1.95 -31.13
CA GLY A 78 -13.48 2.93 -31.57
C GLY A 78 -12.38 2.26 -32.40
N VAL A 79 -11.80 1.17 -31.89
CA VAL A 79 -10.80 0.36 -32.59
C VAL A 79 -11.37 -0.21 -33.89
N ARG A 80 -12.57 -0.79 -33.85
CA ARG A 80 -13.20 -1.36 -35.05
C ARG A 80 -13.53 -0.29 -36.10
N PHE A 81 -13.93 0.91 -35.68
CA PHE A 81 -14.17 2.06 -36.55
C PHE A 81 -12.88 2.49 -37.25
N VAL A 82 -11.79 2.66 -36.49
CA VAL A 82 -10.47 3.03 -37.01
C VAL A 82 -9.96 1.94 -37.96
N TRP A 83 -9.99 0.67 -37.56
CA TRP A 83 -9.58 -0.47 -38.39
C TRP A 83 -10.33 -0.52 -39.72
N LYS A 84 -11.66 -0.33 -39.69
CA LYS A 84 -12.45 -0.26 -40.91
C LYS A 84 -12.09 0.95 -41.76
N LYS A 85 -11.89 2.13 -41.17
CA LYS A 85 -11.45 3.32 -41.90
C LYS A 85 -10.09 3.12 -42.57
N LEU A 86 -9.17 2.42 -41.91
CA LEU A 86 -7.84 2.08 -42.44
C LEU A 86 -7.88 1.01 -43.55
N ARG A 87 -8.85 0.08 -43.52
CA ARG A 87 -9.01 -0.99 -44.52
C ARG A 87 -10.07 -0.74 -45.59
N ALA A 88 -10.84 0.33 -45.49
CA ALA A 88 -11.94 0.59 -46.42
C ALA A 88 -11.43 1.15 -47.75
N LYS A 89 -11.55 0.35 -48.83
CA LYS A 89 -11.95 0.88 -50.14
C LYS A 89 -13.36 1.48 -49.98
N LYS A 90 -13.58 2.67 -50.54
CA LYS A 90 -14.80 3.52 -50.41
C LYS A 90 -16.08 2.70 -50.19
N GLY A 91 -16.63 2.77 -48.98
CA GLY A 91 -17.93 2.22 -48.62
C GLY A 91 -18.34 2.68 -47.23
N HIS A 92 -19.47 3.38 -47.12
CA HIS A 92 -19.98 3.89 -45.85
C HIS A 92 -20.43 2.72 -44.96
N PRO A 93 -19.89 2.56 -43.73
CA PRO A 93 -20.35 1.53 -42.83
C PRO A 93 -21.79 1.85 -42.39
N GLN A 94 -22.78 1.13 -42.93
CA GLN A 94 -24.12 1.08 -42.33
C GLN A 94 -24.01 0.30 -41.01
N TYR A 95 -23.92 1.02 -39.90
CA TYR A 95 -23.98 0.44 -38.58
C TYR A 95 -25.39 -0.10 -38.32
N ARG A 96 -25.52 -1.43 -38.16
CA ARG A 96 -26.79 -2.08 -37.79
C ARG A 96 -27.21 -1.61 -36.40
N THR A 97 -28.17 -0.69 -36.34
CA THR A 97 -28.76 -0.13 -35.10
C THR A 97 -29.19 -1.21 -34.10
N ASN A 98 -29.68 -2.35 -34.60
CA ASN A 98 -30.06 -3.51 -33.78
C ASN A 98 -28.87 -4.17 -33.06
N PHE A 99 -27.68 -4.21 -33.68
CA PHE A 99 -26.49 -4.79 -33.06
C PHE A 99 -26.02 -3.98 -31.86
N PHE A 100 -25.95 -2.65 -31.99
CA PHE A 100 -25.61 -1.76 -30.87
C PHE A 100 -26.61 -1.87 -29.73
N ARG A 101 -27.91 -1.86 -30.05
CA ARG A 101 -28.95 -1.97 -29.04
C ARG A 101 -28.87 -3.30 -28.29
N ASN A 102 -28.69 -4.41 -29.00
CA ASN A 102 -28.57 -5.73 -28.39
C ASN A 102 -27.26 -5.86 -27.57
N GLY A 103 -26.17 -5.28 -28.06
CA GLY A 103 -24.90 -5.20 -27.32
C GLY A 103 -25.03 -4.39 -26.03
N SER A 104 -25.57 -3.17 -26.10
CA SER A 104 -25.82 -2.33 -24.92
C SER A 104 -26.76 -3.01 -23.90
N ARG A 105 -27.75 -3.79 -24.36
CA ARG A 105 -28.61 -4.63 -23.51
C ARG A 105 -27.84 -5.75 -22.82
N ALA A 106 -27.00 -6.47 -23.58
CA ALA A 106 -26.18 -7.55 -23.05
C ALA A 106 -25.18 -7.02 -22.02
N ILE A 107 -24.52 -5.88 -22.29
CA ILE A 107 -23.62 -5.22 -21.35
C ILE A 107 -24.38 -4.77 -20.09
N LEU A 108 -25.55 -4.15 -20.22
CA LEU A 108 -26.36 -3.77 -19.06
C LEU A 108 -26.74 -4.99 -18.19
N ALA A 109 -27.18 -6.07 -18.82
CA ALA A 109 -27.51 -7.30 -18.10
C ALA A 109 -26.26 -7.90 -17.42
N ALA A 110 -25.13 -7.92 -18.12
CA ALA A 110 -23.87 -8.43 -17.60
C ALA A 110 -23.36 -7.61 -16.41
N THR A 111 -23.47 -6.28 -16.42
CA THR A 111 -23.03 -5.43 -15.31
C THR A 111 -23.88 -5.66 -14.07
N VAL A 112 -25.20 -5.82 -14.22
CA VAL A 112 -26.10 -6.15 -13.10
C VAL A 112 -25.78 -7.52 -12.51
N LEU A 113 -25.61 -8.54 -13.36
CA LEU A 113 -25.27 -9.90 -12.92
C LEU A 113 -23.89 -9.96 -12.26
N LEU A 114 -22.91 -9.25 -12.82
CA LEU A 114 -21.57 -9.15 -12.25
C LEU A 114 -21.60 -8.48 -10.87
N THR A 115 -22.32 -7.36 -10.71
CA THR A 115 -22.47 -6.71 -9.40
C THR A 115 -23.10 -7.64 -8.37
N ALA A 116 -24.17 -8.36 -8.74
CA ALA A 116 -24.80 -9.33 -7.85
C ALA A 116 -23.83 -10.44 -7.44
N GLY A 117 -23.03 -10.96 -8.39
CA GLY A 117 -21.98 -11.94 -8.12
C GLY A 117 -20.87 -11.41 -7.21
N LEU A 118 -20.40 -10.19 -7.44
CA LEU A 118 -19.36 -9.55 -6.60
C LEU A 118 -19.87 -9.30 -5.18
N LEU A 119 -21.12 -8.90 -5.00
CA LEU A 119 -21.75 -8.76 -3.69
C LEU A 119 -21.86 -10.11 -2.97
N ALA A 120 -22.40 -11.13 -3.66
CA ALA A 120 -22.56 -12.46 -3.10
C ALA A 120 -21.22 -13.08 -2.67
N TYR A 121 -20.16 -12.85 -3.45
CA TYR A 121 -18.81 -13.30 -3.14
C TYR A 121 -18.13 -12.44 -2.06
N GLY A 122 -18.29 -11.13 -2.12
CA GLY A 122 -17.46 -10.20 -1.36
C GLY A 122 -17.99 -9.79 0.01
N ILE A 123 -19.30 -9.88 0.25
CA ILE A 123 -19.87 -9.59 1.57
C ILE A 123 -19.30 -10.54 2.65
N PRO A 124 -19.21 -11.87 2.43
CA PRO A 124 -18.58 -12.76 3.40
C PRO A 124 -17.12 -12.39 3.70
N ASN A 125 -16.31 -12.09 2.67
CA ASN A 125 -14.90 -11.71 2.83
C ASN A 125 -14.72 -10.36 3.56
N HIS A 126 -15.75 -9.52 3.58
CA HIS A 126 -15.74 -8.29 4.37
C HIS A 126 -15.95 -8.58 5.86
N TYR A 127 -16.90 -9.44 6.21
CA TYR A 127 -17.22 -9.73 7.61
C TYR A 127 -16.20 -10.68 8.27
N ASP A 128 -15.74 -11.68 7.54
CA ASP A 128 -14.82 -12.70 8.05
C ASP A 128 -13.37 -12.31 7.75
N TYR A 129 -12.83 -11.41 8.57
CA TYR A 129 -11.45 -10.97 8.43
C TYR A 129 -10.48 -12.13 8.65
N LYS A 130 -9.39 -12.13 7.86
CA LYS A 130 -8.34 -13.16 7.91
C LYS A 130 -7.27 -12.79 8.93
N THR A 131 -6.64 -13.80 9.48
CA THR A 131 -5.46 -13.62 10.33
C THR A 131 -4.22 -13.97 9.52
N ARG A 132 -3.30 -13.02 9.42
CA ARG A 132 -1.99 -13.21 8.79
C ARG A 132 -0.92 -13.29 9.87
N THR A 133 0.17 -13.97 9.58
CA THR A 133 1.33 -14.02 10.48
C THR A 133 2.58 -13.74 9.68
N LEU A 134 3.42 -12.87 10.23
CA LEU A 134 4.69 -12.49 9.63
C LEU A 134 5.79 -12.52 10.69
N GLU A 135 6.89 -13.19 10.38
CA GLU A 135 8.12 -13.05 11.14
C GLU A 135 8.91 -11.84 10.62
N VAL A 136 9.22 -10.89 11.50
CA VAL A 136 9.91 -9.65 11.13
C VAL A 136 11.33 -9.67 11.68
N PRO A 137 12.36 -9.93 10.85
CA PRO A 137 13.74 -9.87 11.29
C PRO A 137 14.19 -8.42 11.47
N VAL A 138 14.68 -8.07 12.66
CA VAL A 138 15.25 -6.75 12.97
C VAL A 138 16.72 -6.91 13.33
N THR A 139 17.61 -6.24 12.61
CA THR A 139 19.05 -6.32 12.87
C THR A 139 19.48 -5.18 13.78
N LEU A 140 20.00 -5.51 14.98
CA LEU A 140 20.46 -4.51 15.95
C LEU A 140 21.99 -4.49 16.04
N HIS A 141 22.53 -3.36 16.52
CA HIS A 141 23.97 -3.15 16.69
C HIS A 141 24.59 -4.12 17.73
N PRO A 142 25.82 -4.65 17.52
CA PRO A 142 26.43 -5.66 18.38
C PRO A 142 26.70 -5.23 19.83
N SER A 143 26.90 -3.94 20.08
CA SER A 143 27.16 -3.41 21.43
C SER A 143 25.92 -3.41 22.34
N PHE A 144 24.76 -3.82 21.83
CA PHE A 144 23.54 -3.93 22.61
C PHE A 144 23.54 -5.18 23.49
N VAL A 145 23.80 -4.99 24.79
CA VAL A 145 23.74 -6.03 25.82
C VAL A 145 22.33 -6.10 26.42
N ALA A 146 21.33 -6.51 25.64
CA ALA A 146 20.03 -6.87 26.20
C ALA A 146 19.95 -8.36 26.57
N PRO A 147 19.32 -8.71 27.71
CA PRO A 147 18.96 -10.09 28.00
C PRO A 147 18.13 -10.66 26.83
N SER A 148 18.34 -11.94 26.51
CA SER A 148 17.66 -12.66 25.41
C SER A 148 16.14 -12.58 25.46
N SER A 149 15.56 -12.35 26.64
CA SER A 149 14.11 -12.19 26.86
C SER A 149 13.51 -10.84 26.44
N PHE A 150 14.32 -9.83 26.11
CA PHE A 150 13.86 -8.49 25.71
C PHE A 150 13.96 -8.20 24.20
N ARG A 151 14.35 -9.22 23.43
CA ARG A 151 14.71 -9.06 22.01
C ARG A 151 13.55 -9.34 21.07
N ASN A 152 12.74 -10.34 21.37
CA ASN A 152 11.62 -10.72 20.54
C ASN A 152 10.34 -10.22 21.19
N PHE A 153 9.44 -9.67 20.39
CA PHE A 153 8.12 -9.28 20.84
C PHE A 153 7.08 -9.62 19.79
N LYS A 154 5.86 -9.84 20.24
CA LYS A 154 4.71 -10.07 19.38
C LYS A 154 3.86 -8.82 19.33
N ALA A 155 3.53 -8.36 18.13
CA ALA A 155 2.54 -7.31 17.94
C ALA A 155 1.35 -7.82 17.16
N VAL A 156 0.15 -7.30 17.45
CA VAL A 156 -0.97 -7.38 16.51
C VAL A 156 -1.09 -6.03 15.82
N PHE A 157 -0.96 -6.02 14.50
CA PHE A 157 -1.13 -4.84 13.66
C PHE A 157 -2.44 -4.93 12.88
N PHE A 158 -3.18 -3.83 12.86
CA PHE A 158 -4.37 -3.67 12.03
C PHE A 158 -4.64 -2.20 11.74
N SER A 159 -5.51 -1.91 10.78
CA SER A 159 -5.83 -0.56 10.31
C SER A 159 -7.25 -0.51 9.73
N ASP A 160 -7.76 0.68 9.42
CA ASP A 160 -8.98 0.88 8.63
C ASP A 160 -10.20 0.15 9.23
N LEU A 161 -10.56 0.52 10.46
CA LEU A 161 -11.78 0.02 11.11
C LEU A 161 -13.05 0.67 10.55
N HIS A 162 -12.97 1.93 10.11
CA HIS A 162 -14.08 2.68 9.52
C HIS A 162 -15.41 2.48 10.26
N ILE A 163 -15.41 2.67 11.59
CA ILE A 163 -16.64 2.53 12.37
C ILE A 163 -17.67 3.54 11.86
N ASP A 164 -18.76 3.01 11.32
CA ASP A 164 -19.87 3.73 10.72
C ASP A 164 -21.21 3.04 11.09
N PRO A 165 -22.37 3.52 10.62
CA PRO A 165 -23.66 2.87 10.90
C PRO A 165 -23.83 1.45 10.32
N LEU A 166 -22.98 1.02 9.38
CA LEU A 166 -22.99 -0.32 8.78
C LEU A 166 -22.03 -1.29 9.49
N PHE A 167 -21.06 -0.76 10.23
CA PHE A 167 -20.12 -1.51 11.05
C PHE A 167 -20.85 -2.42 12.03
N LYS A 168 -20.41 -3.68 12.10
CA LYS A 168 -20.96 -4.70 12.99
C LYS A 168 -20.12 -4.80 14.25
N LYS A 169 -20.67 -4.42 15.41
CA LYS A 169 -19.97 -4.47 16.71
C LYS A 169 -19.40 -5.86 17.01
N GLU A 170 -20.08 -6.91 16.55
CA GLU A 170 -19.63 -8.31 16.67
C GLU A 170 -18.24 -8.53 16.06
N LYS A 171 -17.87 -7.78 15.01
CA LYS A 171 -16.56 -7.86 14.37
C LYS A 171 -15.46 -7.32 15.28
N LEU A 172 -15.71 -6.20 15.96
CA LEU A 172 -14.81 -5.64 16.97
C LEU A 172 -14.70 -6.56 18.19
N GLU A 173 -15.81 -7.17 18.64
CA GLU A 173 -15.80 -8.13 19.73
C GLU A 173 -14.97 -9.38 19.40
N ARG A 174 -15.05 -9.90 18.17
CA ARG A 174 -14.18 -10.98 17.68
C ARG A 174 -12.72 -10.57 17.68
N LEU A 175 -12.41 -9.36 17.21
CA LEU A 175 -11.05 -8.83 17.24
C LEU A 175 -10.50 -8.77 18.67
N ILE A 176 -11.29 -8.25 19.61
CA ILE A 176 -10.92 -8.21 21.03
C ILE A 176 -10.66 -9.62 21.57
N ALA A 177 -11.57 -10.57 21.36
CA ALA A 177 -11.41 -11.94 21.83
C ALA A 177 -10.16 -12.61 21.25
N GLN A 178 -9.86 -12.32 19.98
CA GLN A 178 -8.68 -12.84 19.32
C GLN A 178 -7.40 -12.23 19.87
N CYS A 179 -7.34 -10.90 20.06
CA CYS A 179 -6.20 -10.24 20.70
C CYS A 179 -5.97 -10.74 22.13
N ASP A 180 -7.04 -10.94 22.90
CA ASP A 180 -6.98 -11.51 24.26
C ASP A 180 -6.44 -12.95 24.26
N SER A 181 -6.76 -13.74 23.22
CA SER A 181 -6.19 -15.08 23.05
C SER A 181 -4.72 -15.05 22.62
N ILE A 182 -4.33 -14.12 21.74
CA ILE A 182 -2.95 -13.97 21.25
C ILE A 182 -2.04 -13.45 22.37
N LYS A 183 -2.57 -12.58 23.24
CA LYS A 183 -1.84 -11.85 24.29
C LYS A 183 -0.60 -11.15 23.72
N PRO A 184 -0.74 -10.25 22.74
CA PRO A 184 0.40 -9.57 22.15
C PRO A 184 1.07 -8.64 23.15
N ASP A 185 2.36 -8.37 22.95
CA ASP A 185 3.08 -7.37 23.74
C ASP A 185 2.63 -5.97 23.35
N PHE A 186 2.41 -5.75 22.06
CA PHE A 186 1.89 -4.50 21.52
C PHE A 186 0.65 -4.72 20.63
N ILE A 187 -0.28 -3.77 20.68
CA ILE A 187 -1.28 -3.60 19.63
C ILE A 187 -0.94 -2.33 18.88
N LEU A 188 -0.86 -2.42 17.55
CA LEU A 188 -0.49 -1.32 16.68
C LEU A 188 -1.68 -1.04 15.75
N PHE A 189 -2.24 0.17 15.84
CA PHE A 189 -3.37 0.59 15.03
C PHE A 189 -2.96 1.66 14.01
N GLY A 190 -3.11 1.34 12.73
CA GLY A 190 -2.58 2.09 11.60
C GLY A 190 -3.46 3.23 11.08
N GLY A 191 -4.45 3.73 11.83
CA GLY A 191 -5.32 4.84 11.41
C GLY A 191 -6.63 4.41 10.75
N ASP A 192 -7.47 5.41 10.43
CA ASP A 192 -8.84 5.27 9.93
C ASP A 192 -9.76 4.46 10.87
N PHE A 193 -9.99 5.03 12.06
CA PHE A 193 -10.80 4.47 13.13
C PHE A 193 -12.30 4.54 12.84
N ALA A 194 -12.80 5.71 12.45
CA ALA A 194 -14.24 5.96 12.37
C ALA A 194 -14.61 6.97 11.27
N ASP A 195 -15.83 6.81 10.77
CA ASP A 195 -16.46 7.69 9.76
C ASP A 195 -17.64 8.48 10.34
N VAL A 196 -17.75 8.51 11.68
CA VAL A 196 -18.81 9.19 12.44
C VAL A 196 -18.21 10.03 13.56
N HIS A 197 -18.98 10.99 14.06
CA HIS A 197 -18.56 11.84 15.17
C HIS A 197 -18.28 11.00 16.43
N ASP A 198 -17.25 11.36 17.21
CA ASP A 198 -16.86 10.65 18.43
C ASP A 198 -17.99 10.53 19.48
N SER A 199 -18.88 11.52 19.58
CA SER A 199 -20.10 11.49 20.39
C SER A 199 -21.07 10.36 19.99
N VAL A 200 -21.15 10.03 18.69
CA VAL A 200 -21.94 8.88 18.20
C VAL A 200 -21.29 7.59 18.67
N LEU A 201 -19.96 7.50 18.62
CA LEU A 201 -19.22 6.32 19.10
C LEU A 201 -19.49 6.08 20.59
N THR A 202 -19.50 7.14 21.39
CA THR A 202 -19.83 7.05 22.83
C THR A 202 -21.28 6.68 23.06
N ALA A 203 -22.23 7.31 22.36
CA ALA A 203 -23.65 6.98 22.48
C ALA A 203 -23.93 5.52 22.10
N GLU A 204 -23.19 4.98 21.13
CA GLU A 204 -23.27 3.60 20.69
C GLU A 204 -22.46 2.63 21.57
N GLY A 205 -21.77 3.09 22.61
CA GLY A 205 -21.06 2.22 23.56
C GLY A 205 -19.75 1.64 23.03
N TYR A 206 -19.05 2.34 22.15
CA TYR A 206 -17.73 1.91 21.67
C TYR A 206 -16.60 2.15 22.68
N ASP A 207 -16.72 3.14 23.59
CA ASP A 207 -15.69 3.40 24.62
C ASP A 207 -15.24 2.13 25.38
N PRO A 208 -16.13 1.33 26.01
CA PRO A 208 -15.70 0.12 26.71
C PRO A 208 -15.09 -0.96 25.80
N LEU A 209 -15.50 -1.04 24.53
CA LEU A 209 -14.95 -2.01 23.58
C LEU A 209 -13.52 -1.61 23.18
N ILE A 210 -13.30 -0.33 22.90
CA ILE A 210 -11.98 0.19 22.52
C ILE A 210 -11.01 0.18 23.69
N GLN A 211 -11.50 0.45 24.90
CA GLN A 211 -10.72 0.28 26.13
C GLN A 211 -10.34 -1.17 26.36
N LYS A 212 -11.28 -2.11 26.17
CA LYS A 212 -11.01 -3.54 26.29
C LYS A 212 -10.02 -4.02 25.24
N LEU A 213 -10.10 -3.50 24.00
CA LEU A 213 -9.13 -3.83 22.96
C LEU A 213 -7.72 -3.40 23.38
N ALA A 214 -7.55 -2.15 23.83
CA ALA A 214 -6.27 -1.65 24.29
C ALA A 214 -5.66 -2.49 25.43
N SER A 215 -6.49 -2.93 26.38
CA SER A 215 -6.04 -3.68 27.55
C SER A 215 -5.59 -5.12 27.25
N THR A 216 -5.84 -5.64 26.04
CA THR A 216 -5.31 -6.96 25.63
C THR A 216 -3.81 -6.93 25.31
N ALA A 217 -3.21 -5.75 25.12
CA ALA A 217 -1.76 -5.60 24.95
C ALA A 217 -1.06 -5.70 26.31
N ARG A 218 0.02 -6.49 26.41
CA ARG A 218 0.78 -6.64 27.67
C ARG A 218 1.58 -5.39 28.03
N ILE A 219 2.09 -4.67 27.03
CA ILE A 219 2.93 -3.48 27.22
C ILE A 219 2.13 -2.23 26.88
N ALA A 220 1.66 -2.10 25.64
CA ALA A 220 0.94 -0.91 25.19
C ALA A 220 0.13 -1.13 23.91
N ALA A 221 -0.97 -0.39 23.79
CA ALA A 221 -1.68 -0.18 22.54
C ALA A 221 -1.29 1.19 21.97
N VAL A 222 -0.80 1.21 20.73
CA VAL A 222 -0.29 2.39 20.03
C VAL A 222 -1.13 2.61 18.78
N ALA A 223 -1.54 3.84 18.55
CA ALA A 223 -2.34 4.23 17.39
C ALA A 223 -1.74 5.45 16.69
N ILE A 224 -2.01 5.56 15.40
CA ILE A 224 -1.92 6.81 14.64
C ILE A 224 -3.30 7.16 14.09
N GLU A 225 -3.44 8.37 13.57
CA GLU A 225 -4.62 8.79 12.82
C GLU A 225 -4.38 8.61 11.32
N GLY A 226 -5.43 8.30 10.59
CA GLY A 226 -5.45 8.25 9.14
C GLY A 226 -6.07 9.51 8.53
N ASN A 227 -6.48 9.41 7.27
CA ASN A 227 -7.07 10.55 6.57
C ASN A 227 -8.55 10.76 6.91
N HIS A 228 -9.22 9.77 7.51
CA HIS A 228 -10.64 9.85 7.86
C HIS A 228 -10.90 10.68 9.13
N GLU A 229 -9.98 10.62 10.10
CA GLU A 229 -10.04 11.45 11.31
C GLU A 229 -10.11 12.95 10.99
N VAL A 230 -9.51 13.38 9.87
CA VAL A 230 -9.58 14.77 9.40
C VAL A 230 -11.02 15.22 9.13
N TYR A 231 -11.89 14.33 8.63
CA TYR A 231 -13.30 14.66 8.43
C TYR A 231 -14.03 14.77 9.77
N MET A 232 -13.69 13.92 10.74
CA MET A 232 -14.23 13.98 12.09
C MET A 232 -13.84 15.30 12.77
N GLU A 233 -12.56 15.66 12.77
CA GLU A 233 -12.05 16.89 13.39
C GLU A 233 -12.68 18.15 12.79
N ARG A 234 -12.86 18.18 11.46
CA ARG A 234 -13.57 19.29 10.78
C ARG A 234 -15.05 19.39 11.17
N SER A 235 -15.63 18.33 11.70
CA SER A 235 -16.99 18.32 12.24
C SER A 235 -17.05 18.64 13.74
N GLY A 236 -15.91 18.87 14.39
CA GLY A 236 -15.80 19.20 15.82
C GLY A 236 -15.53 18.01 16.75
N SER A 237 -15.22 16.83 16.21
CA SER A 237 -14.81 15.66 17.01
C SER A 237 -13.35 15.73 17.46
N ASP A 238 -13.00 14.94 18.48
CA ASP A 238 -11.62 14.70 18.91
C ASP A 238 -11.28 13.20 18.86
N PRO A 239 -11.01 12.63 17.66
CA PRO A 239 -10.69 11.21 17.50
C PRO A 239 -9.44 10.78 18.28
N ALA A 240 -8.38 11.57 18.27
CA ALA A 240 -7.19 11.30 19.08
C ALA A 240 -7.52 11.28 20.59
N GLY A 241 -8.33 12.23 21.08
CA GLY A 241 -8.82 12.25 22.46
C GLY A 241 -9.70 11.04 22.79
N PHE A 242 -10.55 10.61 21.85
CA PHE A 242 -11.34 9.38 21.96
C PHE A 242 -10.47 8.15 22.18
N LEU A 243 -9.42 7.97 21.38
CA LEU A 243 -8.51 6.84 21.54
C LEU A 243 -7.71 6.94 22.85
N ARG A 244 -7.18 8.13 23.17
CA ARG A 244 -6.39 8.36 24.41
C ARG A 244 -7.16 8.05 25.68
N ARG A 245 -8.39 8.56 25.83
CA ARG A 245 -9.21 8.30 27.02
C ARG A 245 -9.59 6.81 27.15
N ASN A 246 -9.58 6.07 26.05
CA ASN A 246 -9.80 4.63 25.99
C ASN A 246 -8.49 3.82 26.00
N GLY A 247 -7.40 4.39 26.52
CA GLY A 247 -6.19 3.64 26.87
C GLY A 247 -5.16 3.47 25.75
N TRP A 248 -5.32 4.17 24.62
CA TRP A 248 -4.36 4.14 23.51
C TRP A 248 -3.31 5.24 23.62
N ILE A 249 -2.07 4.91 23.25
CA ILE A 249 -1.02 5.89 23.01
C ILE A 249 -1.16 6.37 21.56
N VAL A 250 -1.69 7.57 21.36
CA VAL A 250 -1.87 8.14 20.01
C VAL A 250 -0.67 9.01 19.64
N LEU A 251 0.02 8.61 18.58
CA LEU A 251 1.19 9.28 18.03
C LEU A 251 0.77 10.13 16.81
N ASP A 252 1.23 11.39 16.78
CA ASP A 252 0.99 12.36 15.71
C ASP A 252 2.27 13.20 15.56
N ASP A 253 3.09 12.86 14.57
CA ASP A 253 4.47 13.33 14.42
C ASP A 253 5.22 13.35 15.76
N SER A 254 5.22 12.17 16.39
CA SER A 254 5.88 11.91 17.67
C SER A 254 6.41 10.48 17.77
N THR A 255 7.41 10.28 18.64
CA THR A 255 8.07 9.00 18.87
C THR A 255 7.92 8.59 20.33
N ALA A 256 7.50 7.34 20.58
CA ALA A 256 7.39 6.74 21.90
C ALA A 256 8.21 5.45 21.99
N CYS A 257 9.13 5.39 22.95
CA CYS A 257 9.93 4.21 23.24
C CYS A 257 9.34 3.47 24.46
N LEU A 258 8.86 2.24 24.24
CA LEU A 258 7.97 1.56 25.17
C LEU A 258 8.51 0.19 25.61
N PRO A 259 8.50 -0.11 26.92
CA PRO A 259 8.15 0.78 28.03
C PRO A 259 9.25 1.83 28.30
N ALA A 260 8.89 2.98 28.87
CA ALA A 260 9.77 4.17 28.96
C ALA A 260 11.13 3.96 29.66
N ARG A 261 11.23 3.07 30.66
CA ARG A 261 12.48 2.85 31.41
C ARG A 261 13.41 1.79 30.78
N LYS A 262 12.88 0.90 29.93
CA LYS A 262 13.62 -0.16 29.24
C LYS A 262 12.87 -0.50 27.95
N PRO A 263 13.00 0.31 26.90
CA PRO A 263 12.21 0.14 25.69
C PRO A 263 12.48 -1.21 25.03
N THR A 264 11.39 -1.94 24.76
CA THR A 264 11.41 -3.12 23.90
C THR A 264 11.43 -2.70 22.42
N ALA A 265 10.73 -1.61 22.10
CA ALA A 265 10.67 -1.02 20.77
C ALA A 265 10.40 0.50 20.89
N CYS A 266 10.82 1.25 19.87
CA CYS A 266 10.41 2.63 19.65
C CYS A 266 9.42 2.68 18.47
N PHE A 267 8.33 3.40 18.66
CA PHE A 267 7.29 3.60 17.65
C PHE A 267 7.25 5.06 17.27
N THR A 268 7.37 5.35 15.98
CA THR A 268 7.14 6.70 15.44
C THR A 268 5.82 6.70 14.70
N GLY A 269 4.90 7.56 15.11
CA GLY A 269 3.67 7.79 14.36
C GLY A 269 3.80 9.06 13.55
N ARG A 270 3.61 8.96 12.23
CA ARG A 270 3.59 10.13 11.36
C ARG A 270 2.17 10.67 11.24
N ARG A 271 2.07 11.99 11.21
CA ARG A 271 0.84 12.71 10.87
C ARG A 271 0.35 12.33 9.49
N ASP A 272 -0.94 12.11 9.29
CA ASP A 272 -1.49 11.85 7.95
C ASP A 272 -1.30 13.05 6.99
N PHE A 273 -1.06 12.79 5.71
CA PHE A 273 -0.86 13.83 4.69
C PHE A 273 -2.08 14.74 4.50
N GLN A 274 -3.28 14.19 4.56
CA GLN A 274 -4.51 14.97 4.47
C GLN A 274 -4.65 15.88 5.68
N LYS A 275 -4.31 15.39 6.88
CA LYS A 275 -4.31 16.19 8.11
C LYS A 275 -3.34 17.37 7.99
N ALA A 276 -2.09 17.07 7.64
CA ALA A 276 -1.05 18.08 7.41
C ALA A 276 -1.48 19.16 6.41
N ARG A 277 -2.10 18.76 5.29
CA ARG A 277 -2.60 19.69 4.27
C ARG A 277 -3.79 20.53 4.75
N VAL A 278 -4.76 19.92 5.42
CA VAL A 278 -6.01 20.58 5.82
C VAL A 278 -5.77 21.61 6.92
N PHE A 279 -4.91 21.30 7.89
CA PHE A 279 -4.60 22.20 9.00
C PHE A 279 -3.38 23.08 8.74
N ASN A 280 -2.73 22.93 7.58
CA ASN A 280 -1.53 23.69 7.20
C ASN A 280 -0.38 23.51 8.22
N GLU A 281 -0.20 22.28 8.69
CA GLU A 281 0.84 21.91 9.64
C GLU A 281 1.75 20.87 8.96
N PRO A 282 2.98 21.25 8.56
CA PRO A 282 3.85 20.36 7.80
C PRO A 282 4.23 19.13 8.62
N ARG A 283 4.43 18.00 7.92
CA ARG A 283 4.91 16.76 8.56
C ARG A 283 6.37 16.95 8.99
N LYS A 284 6.72 16.51 10.19
CA LYS A 284 8.14 16.40 10.62
C LYS A 284 8.85 15.30 9.86
N THR A 285 10.15 15.47 9.64
CA THR A 285 11.05 14.43 9.10
C THR A 285 11.29 13.32 10.12
N LEU A 286 11.71 12.13 9.68
CA LEU A 286 12.09 11.05 10.60
C LEU A 286 13.28 11.44 11.47
N GLU A 287 14.20 12.24 10.94
CA GLU A 287 15.35 12.75 11.68
C GLU A 287 14.92 13.64 12.85
N GLU A 288 14.00 14.59 12.63
CA GLU A 288 13.45 15.44 13.70
C GLU A 288 12.73 14.59 14.77
N LEU A 289 12.03 13.53 14.34
CA LEU A 289 11.29 12.62 15.23
C LEU A 289 12.21 11.68 16.01
N ALA A 290 13.33 11.27 15.42
CA ALA A 290 14.37 10.50 16.09
C ALA A 290 15.11 11.36 17.12
N VAL A 291 15.57 12.55 16.72
CA VAL A 291 16.29 13.50 17.59
C VAL A 291 15.42 13.96 18.76
N GLY A 292 14.12 14.17 18.53
CA GLY A 292 13.17 14.53 19.58
C GLY A 292 12.76 13.37 20.50
N SER A 293 13.24 12.15 20.26
CA SER A 293 12.84 10.96 21.03
C SER A 293 13.67 10.79 22.32
N PRO A 294 13.16 10.04 23.32
CA PRO A 294 13.95 9.67 24.50
C PRO A 294 15.20 8.81 24.20
N MET A 295 15.31 8.28 22.97
CA MET A 295 16.39 7.38 22.51
C MET A 295 17.11 7.98 21.29
N ALA A 296 17.24 9.31 21.23
CA ALA A 296 17.78 10.03 20.08
C ALA A 296 19.09 9.46 19.54
N GLU A 297 20.08 9.20 20.40
CA GLU A 297 21.36 8.60 20.00
C GLU A 297 21.17 7.22 19.36
N SER A 298 20.31 6.38 19.93
CA SER A 298 20.03 5.05 19.38
C SER A 298 19.26 5.10 18.06
N LEU A 299 18.39 6.09 17.83
CA LEU A 299 17.57 6.18 16.62
C LEU A 299 18.21 6.99 15.50
N THR A 300 19.28 7.74 15.77
CA THR A 300 19.99 8.53 14.75
C THR A 300 21.24 7.82 14.21
N ASN A 301 21.71 6.79 14.90
CA ASN A 301 22.78 5.93 14.44
C ASN A 301 22.33 5.07 13.25
N LYS A 302 23.28 4.71 12.37
CA LYS A 302 23.02 3.80 11.22
C LYS A 302 22.56 2.40 11.64
N GLU A 303 22.86 2.01 12.88
CA GLU A 303 22.46 0.75 13.47
C GLU A 303 21.83 1.07 14.83
N HIS A 304 20.59 0.64 15.04
CA HIS A 304 19.87 0.94 16.27
C HIS A 304 20.19 -0.06 17.38
N ASP A 305 20.05 0.42 18.60
CA ASP A 305 20.11 -0.42 19.81
C ASP A 305 18.73 -1.00 20.15
N VAL A 306 17.64 -0.42 19.63
CA VAL A 306 16.26 -0.85 19.86
C VAL A 306 15.48 -0.86 18.54
N PRO A 307 14.59 -1.84 18.30
CA PRO A 307 13.75 -1.84 17.10
C PRO A 307 12.97 -0.53 16.97
N TRP A 308 13.15 0.13 15.82
CA TRP A 308 12.42 1.34 15.46
C TRP A 308 11.35 1.02 14.41
N ILE A 309 10.08 1.10 14.84
CA ILE A 309 8.93 0.80 14.01
C ILE A 309 8.21 2.09 13.62
N LEU A 310 8.04 2.30 12.33
CA LEU A 310 7.27 3.41 11.77
C LEU A 310 5.81 3.01 11.58
N LEU A 311 4.90 3.81 12.11
CA LEU A 311 3.48 3.82 11.76
C LEU A 311 3.23 5.04 10.89
N ASP A 312 2.86 4.80 9.63
CA ASP A 312 2.41 5.84 8.70
C ASP A 312 1.17 5.33 7.99
N HIS A 313 0.05 6.03 8.07
CA HIS A 313 -1.21 5.50 7.56
C HIS A 313 -1.14 5.26 6.05
N GLN A 314 -0.51 6.18 5.31
CA GLN A 314 -0.30 6.06 3.86
C GLN A 314 1.08 5.50 3.56
N PRO A 315 1.22 4.48 2.67
CA PRO A 315 2.51 3.85 2.38
C PRO A 315 3.38 4.67 1.43
N LYS A 316 3.78 5.87 1.88
CA LYS A 316 4.64 6.83 1.18
C LYS A 316 5.18 7.89 2.16
N GLY A 317 6.09 8.74 1.72
CA GLY A 317 6.46 9.98 2.43
C GLY A 317 7.85 10.03 3.01
N ILE A 318 8.66 8.99 2.77
CA ILE A 318 10.06 8.91 3.19
C ILE A 318 11.00 8.75 1.99
N GLU A 319 10.52 8.99 0.77
CA GLU A 319 11.27 8.89 -0.48
C GLU A 319 12.45 9.86 -0.52
N ASP A 320 12.25 11.08 0.00
CA ASP A 320 13.26 12.13 0.05
C ASP A 320 14.22 12.00 1.24
N GLU A 321 14.01 11.00 2.13
CA GLU A 321 14.80 10.78 3.34
C GLU A 321 15.91 9.71 3.14
N TYR A 322 16.19 9.35 1.88
CA TYR A 322 17.16 8.31 1.50
C TYR A 322 18.59 8.58 2.02
N GLY A 323 19.23 7.55 2.57
CA GLY A 323 20.61 7.61 3.07
C GLY A 323 20.80 8.20 4.47
N LYS A 324 19.71 8.56 5.16
CA LYS A 324 19.71 9.00 6.57
C LYS A 324 19.40 7.84 7.53
N SER A 325 19.26 8.15 8.83
CA SER A 325 18.68 7.19 9.77
C SER A 325 17.26 6.83 9.37
N ARG A 326 16.92 5.55 9.41
CA ARG A 326 15.67 4.99 8.89
C ARG A 326 15.10 4.00 9.89
N PRO A 327 13.78 3.85 10.01
CA PRO A 327 13.17 2.81 10.82
C PRO A 327 13.56 1.40 10.31
N ASP A 328 13.54 0.43 11.21
CA ASP A 328 13.82 -0.98 10.90
C ASP A 328 12.64 -1.63 10.14
N PHE A 329 11.42 -1.18 10.44
CA PHE A 329 10.20 -1.68 9.81
C PHE A 329 9.13 -0.59 9.77
N ALA A 330 8.28 -0.61 8.75
CA ALA A 330 7.17 0.32 8.59
C ALA A 330 5.83 -0.41 8.38
N LEU A 331 4.76 0.19 8.90
CA LEU A 331 3.41 -0.36 8.89
C LEU A 331 2.43 0.70 8.37
N SER A 332 1.59 0.32 7.40
CA SER A 332 0.55 1.18 6.82
C SER A 332 -0.77 0.44 6.56
N GLY A 333 -1.83 1.22 6.34
CA GLY A 333 -3.14 0.78 5.85
C GLY A 333 -3.52 1.53 4.57
N HIS A 334 -4.68 2.19 4.57
CA HIS A 334 -5.13 3.20 3.60
C HIS A 334 -5.55 2.67 2.22
N THR A 335 -4.85 1.69 1.66
CA THR A 335 -5.05 1.27 0.28
C THR A 335 -6.22 0.29 0.12
N HIS A 336 -6.60 -0.39 1.20
CA HIS A 336 -7.57 -1.48 1.25
C HIS A 336 -7.31 -2.63 0.24
N ASP A 337 -6.08 -2.76 -0.28
CA ASP A 337 -5.78 -3.60 -1.46
C ASP A 337 -6.80 -3.39 -2.61
N GLY A 338 -7.28 -2.15 -2.76
CA GLY A 338 -8.28 -1.77 -3.76
C GLY A 338 -9.68 -2.38 -3.59
N GLN A 339 -10.02 -2.88 -2.39
CA GLN A 339 -11.34 -3.33 -1.86
C GLN A 339 -12.19 -4.29 -2.72
N PHE A 340 -12.52 -3.93 -3.96
CA PHE A 340 -13.32 -4.75 -4.86
C PHE A 340 -12.90 -4.56 -6.32
N PHE A 341 -13.08 -5.62 -7.12
CA PHE A 341 -12.78 -5.60 -8.55
C PHE A 341 -13.50 -4.45 -9.27
N PRO A 342 -12.83 -3.74 -10.22
CA PRO A 342 -11.44 -3.91 -10.63
C PRO A 342 -10.44 -3.06 -9.82
N GLY A 343 -10.87 -2.41 -8.74
CA GLY A 343 -10.04 -1.54 -7.90
C GLY A 343 -8.79 -2.26 -7.38
N ASN A 344 -8.92 -3.51 -6.96
CA ASN A 344 -7.81 -4.36 -6.49
C ASN A 344 -6.71 -4.61 -7.56
N ILE A 345 -7.02 -4.43 -8.84
CA ILE A 345 -6.03 -4.49 -9.92
C ILE A 345 -5.44 -3.11 -10.15
N LEU A 346 -6.29 -2.08 -10.25
CA LEU A 346 -5.89 -0.71 -10.56
C LEU A 346 -5.03 -0.08 -9.47
N ILE A 347 -5.24 -0.45 -8.20
CA ILE A 347 -4.53 0.10 -7.05
C ILE A 347 -3.01 -0.10 -7.15
N LYS A 348 -2.57 -1.19 -7.79
CA LYS A 348 -1.17 -1.56 -8.00
C LYS A 348 -0.43 -0.65 -8.98
N TRP A 349 -1.16 0.17 -9.74
CA TRP A 349 -0.57 1.20 -10.60
C TRP A 349 -0.54 2.58 -9.93
N ILE A 350 -1.30 2.74 -8.84
CA ILE A 350 -1.39 3.99 -8.09
C ILE A 350 -0.36 3.98 -6.97
N TRP A 351 -0.19 2.83 -6.30
CA TRP A 351 0.69 2.68 -5.15
C TRP A 351 1.86 1.74 -5.46
N PRO A 352 3.12 2.17 -5.22
CA PRO A 352 4.28 1.30 -5.39
C PRO A 352 4.19 0.01 -4.56
N LEU A 353 3.66 0.12 -3.33
CA LEU A 353 3.29 -1.01 -2.48
C LEU A 353 1.83 -0.81 -2.05
N ALA A 354 0.92 -1.49 -2.76
CA ALA A 354 -0.51 -1.41 -2.47
C ALA A 354 -0.96 -2.37 -1.36
N TYR A 355 -0.25 -3.47 -1.13
CA TYR A 355 -0.65 -4.52 -0.18
C TYR A 355 0.54 -5.45 0.12
N GLY A 356 0.57 -5.98 1.34
CA GLY A 356 1.52 -6.99 1.77
C GLY A 356 2.90 -6.41 2.07
N GLU A 357 3.89 -7.29 2.08
CA GLU A 357 5.27 -6.95 2.38
C GLU A 357 6.01 -6.42 1.15
N GLY A 358 6.87 -5.44 1.36
CA GLY A 358 7.74 -4.90 0.34
C GLY A 358 8.84 -4.02 0.94
N THR A 359 9.49 -3.26 0.07
CA THR A 359 10.50 -2.28 0.48
C THR A 359 10.19 -0.95 -0.17
N LEU A 360 10.07 0.09 0.65
CA LEU A 360 9.94 1.48 0.21
C LEU A 360 11.10 2.26 0.83
N SER A 361 11.85 2.98 0.01
CA SER A 361 12.99 3.81 0.49
C SER A 361 13.96 3.04 1.40
N GLU A 362 14.34 1.82 1.00
CA GLU A 362 15.20 0.89 1.78
C GLU A 362 14.65 0.41 3.13
N THR A 363 13.42 0.76 3.45
CA THR A 363 12.72 0.34 4.67
C THR A 363 11.81 -0.84 4.34
N HIS A 364 11.92 -1.92 5.12
CA HIS A 364 10.98 -3.03 5.04
C HIS A 364 9.60 -2.56 5.50
N TRP A 365 8.58 -2.83 4.69
CA TRP A 365 7.26 -2.24 4.86
C TRP A 365 6.18 -3.30 4.73
N LEU A 366 5.16 -3.23 5.59
CA LEU A 366 3.93 -4.00 5.47
C LEU A 366 2.73 -3.06 5.29
N VAL A 367 1.95 -3.30 4.23
CA VAL A 367 0.70 -2.58 3.96
C VAL A 367 -0.48 -3.53 4.17
N SER A 368 -1.26 -3.26 5.21
CA SER A 368 -2.48 -3.99 5.56
C SER A 368 -3.61 -3.65 4.58
N SER A 369 -4.49 -4.62 4.27
CA SER A 369 -5.72 -4.36 3.52
C SER A 369 -6.87 -3.83 4.40
N GLY A 370 -6.66 -3.69 5.70
CA GLY A 370 -7.61 -3.15 6.68
C GLY A 370 -8.53 -4.21 7.30
N VAL A 371 -9.03 -3.92 8.50
CA VAL A 371 -10.00 -4.78 9.21
C VAL A 371 -11.38 -4.63 8.62
N ASP A 372 -11.73 -3.46 8.11
CA ASP A 372 -13.04 -3.18 7.55
C ASP A 372 -12.98 -2.49 6.19
N SER A 373 -14.11 -2.42 5.50
CA SER A 373 -14.25 -1.72 4.22
C SER A 373 -14.56 -0.25 4.44
N TRP A 374 -13.98 0.62 3.60
CA TRP A 374 -14.44 1.99 3.50
C TRP A 374 -15.71 2.04 2.62
N GLY A 375 -16.82 2.49 3.20
CA GLY A 375 -18.11 2.59 2.52
C GLY A 375 -18.80 1.23 2.32
N PRO A 376 -19.02 0.74 1.08
CA PRO A 376 -19.76 -0.51 0.88
C PRO A 376 -19.09 -1.73 1.56
N PRO A 377 -19.84 -2.54 2.34
CA PRO A 377 -19.32 -3.67 3.09
C PRO A 377 -19.09 -4.89 2.19
N VAL A 378 -18.16 -4.75 1.24
CA VAL A 378 -17.83 -5.76 0.23
C VAL A 378 -16.32 -5.84 0.05
N ARG A 379 -15.80 -7.07 -0.05
CA ARG A 379 -14.41 -7.39 -0.37
C ARG A 379 -14.32 -8.42 -1.50
N ALA A 380 -14.14 -7.94 -2.73
CA ALA A 380 -14.18 -8.80 -3.91
C ALA A 380 -12.85 -8.74 -4.67
N GLY A 381 -11.94 -9.64 -4.34
CA GLY A 381 -10.57 -9.65 -4.89
C GLY A 381 -9.53 -9.02 -3.97
N SER A 382 -9.94 -8.66 -2.75
CA SER A 382 -9.09 -8.48 -1.56
C SER A 382 -9.81 -9.08 -0.35
N ASP A 383 -9.14 -9.12 0.80
CA ASP A 383 -9.68 -9.61 2.08
C ASP A 383 -9.67 -8.48 3.11
N THR A 384 -10.52 -8.54 4.14
CA THR A 384 -10.21 -7.87 5.41
C THR A 384 -9.24 -8.73 6.22
N GLU A 385 -8.39 -8.11 7.03
CA GLU A 385 -7.41 -8.87 7.81
C GLU A 385 -6.85 -8.14 9.03
N ILE A 386 -6.16 -8.93 9.85
CA ILE A 386 -5.21 -8.47 10.87
C ILE A 386 -3.89 -9.21 10.72
N TRP A 387 -2.80 -8.59 11.19
CA TRP A 387 -1.47 -9.15 11.15
C TRP A 387 -0.95 -9.45 12.55
N ILE A 388 -0.49 -10.69 12.75
CA ILE A 388 0.33 -11.08 13.89
C ILE A 388 1.78 -10.95 13.46
N LEU A 389 2.51 -10.02 14.07
CA LEU A 389 3.90 -9.73 13.77
C LEU A 389 4.77 -10.33 14.87
N ASP A 390 5.65 -11.24 14.49
CA ASP A 390 6.64 -11.86 15.35
C ASP A 390 8.01 -11.24 15.08
N PHE A 391 8.35 -10.19 15.82
CA PHE A 391 9.63 -9.52 15.68
C PHE A 391 10.76 -10.38 16.25
N LYS A 392 11.79 -10.64 15.44
CA LYS A 392 12.97 -11.42 15.79
C LYS A 392 14.21 -10.55 15.69
N THR A 393 14.85 -10.28 16.83
CA THR A 393 16.15 -9.60 16.78
C THR A 393 17.23 -10.53 16.28
N ILE A 394 17.98 -10.07 15.29
CA ILE A 394 19.20 -10.68 14.80
C ILE A 394 20.37 -9.79 15.23
N MET A 395 21.31 -10.36 15.99
CA MET A 395 22.55 -9.65 16.31
C MET A 395 23.47 -9.72 15.10
N LYS A 396 23.95 -8.57 14.64
CA LYS A 396 25.02 -8.54 13.65
C LYS A 396 26.27 -9.17 14.31
N ALA A 397 26.85 -10.19 13.68
CA ALA A 397 28.09 -10.78 14.20
C ALA A 397 29.17 -9.68 14.22
N GLU A 398 29.84 -9.49 15.37
CA GLU A 398 31.05 -8.68 15.41
C GLU A 398 31.98 -9.18 14.31
N THR A 399 32.28 -8.33 13.34
CA THR A 399 33.36 -8.61 12.40
C THR A 399 34.70 -8.34 13.08
N THR A 400 34.91 -8.89 14.29
CA THR A 400 36.22 -9.00 14.91
C THR A 400 36.93 -10.17 14.27
N GLY A 401 37.78 -9.88 13.28
CA GLY A 401 39.02 -10.59 12.94
C GLY A 401 39.12 -12.11 13.20
N ARG A 402 38.09 -12.91 12.93
CA ARG A 402 38.14 -14.37 13.11
C ARG A 402 37.15 -15.12 12.24
N LEU A 403 37.22 -14.92 10.93
CA LEU A 403 36.66 -15.85 9.94
C LEU A 403 37.58 -15.95 8.73
N LEU A 404 38.62 -16.79 8.84
CA LEU A 404 39.18 -17.50 7.69
C LEU A 404 39.29 -18.98 8.02
N THR A 405 38.14 -19.65 8.10
CA THR A 405 38.07 -21.02 7.59
C THR A 405 36.81 -21.20 6.74
N LYS A 406 37.06 -21.19 5.42
CA LYS A 406 36.36 -21.94 4.36
C LYS A 406 34.98 -21.40 3.90
N ARG A 407 34.99 -20.43 2.99
CA ARG A 407 34.80 -20.60 1.52
C ARG A 407 34.73 -19.22 0.81
N PRO A 408 35.18 -19.09 -0.46
CA PRO A 408 35.50 -17.80 -1.05
C PRO A 408 34.29 -17.08 -1.66
N ARG A 409 34.12 -15.81 -1.30
CA ARG A 409 33.44 -14.78 -2.12
C ARG A 409 34.30 -14.52 -3.36
N ALA A 410 34.17 -15.36 -4.38
CA ALA A 410 34.70 -15.09 -5.72
C ALA A 410 33.72 -15.47 -6.84
N VAL A 411 32.52 -15.97 -6.51
CA VAL A 411 31.59 -16.51 -7.51
C VAL A 411 30.45 -15.53 -7.86
N LEU A 412 30.28 -14.42 -7.13
CA LEU A 412 29.15 -13.51 -7.34
C LEU A 412 29.45 -12.26 -8.19
N SER A 413 30.70 -12.00 -8.59
CA SER A 413 31.05 -10.88 -9.49
C SER A 413 31.33 -11.30 -10.93
N ALA A 414 31.67 -12.57 -11.19
CA ALA A 414 31.91 -13.07 -12.54
C ALA A 414 30.59 -13.35 -13.30
N ASP A 415 29.56 -13.85 -12.60
CA ASP A 415 28.27 -14.19 -13.21
C ASP A 415 27.45 -12.96 -13.67
N SER A 416 27.61 -11.80 -13.02
CA SER A 416 26.97 -10.56 -13.49
C SER A 416 27.70 -9.95 -14.69
N LEU A 417 29.04 -10.07 -14.74
CA LEU A 417 29.86 -9.58 -15.87
C LEU A 417 29.72 -10.47 -17.12
N ILE A 418 29.55 -11.78 -16.96
CA ILE A 418 29.34 -12.71 -18.08
C ILE A 418 27.92 -12.53 -18.66
N ARG A 419 26.91 -12.23 -17.83
CA ARG A 419 25.54 -11.96 -18.31
C ARG A 419 25.41 -10.62 -19.04
N SER A 420 26.17 -9.59 -18.64
CA SER A 420 26.15 -8.29 -19.33
C SER A 420 26.84 -8.37 -20.70
N THR A 421 27.95 -9.11 -20.81
CA THR A 421 28.69 -9.29 -22.08
C THR A 421 27.95 -10.21 -23.06
N GLN A 422 27.29 -11.28 -22.58
CA GLN A 422 26.43 -12.12 -23.44
C GLN A 422 25.16 -11.38 -23.90
N GLY A 423 24.60 -10.50 -23.08
CA GLY A 423 23.46 -9.65 -23.45
C GLY A 423 23.81 -8.65 -24.56
N LEU A 424 24.97 -8.01 -24.47
CA LEU A 424 25.50 -7.09 -25.49
C LEU A 424 25.85 -7.81 -26.80
N GLN A 425 26.50 -8.97 -26.75
CA GLN A 425 26.78 -9.77 -27.96
C GLN A 425 25.51 -10.28 -28.67
N LYS A 426 24.41 -10.48 -27.92
CA LYS A 426 23.12 -10.90 -28.48
C LYS A 426 22.33 -9.73 -29.08
N ALA A 427 22.47 -8.52 -28.52
CA ALA A 427 21.91 -7.29 -29.09
C ALA A 427 22.58 -6.87 -30.41
N MET A 428 23.87 -7.18 -30.58
CA MET A 428 24.64 -6.86 -31.80
C MET A 428 24.43 -7.83 -32.97
N LYS A 429 23.66 -8.91 -32.80
CA LYS A 429 23.38 -9.92 -33.86
C LYS A 429 22.05 -9.72 -34.60
N ILE A 430 21.36 -8.60 -34.39
CA ILE A 430 20.16 -8.27 -35.16
C ILE A 430 20.60 -7.67 -36.50
N GLU A 431 20.31 -8.38 -37.59
CA GLU A 431 20.67 -8.01 -38.96
C GLU A 431 19.89 -6.79 -39.49
N SER A 432 20.67 -5.80 -39.95
CA SER A 432 20.40 -4.74 -40.97
C SER A 432 19.65 -3.46 -40.56
N PRO A 433 19.81 -2.31 -41.29
CA PRO A 433 20.74 -1.97 -42.37
C PRO A 433 21.60 -0.69 -42.13
N GLU A 434 22.69 -0.57 -42.91
CA GLU A 434 23.56 0.60 -43.18
C GLU A 434 23.88 1.58 -42.02
N ILE A 435 24.88 1.21 -41.21
CA ILE A 435 25.60 2.14 -40.34
C ILE A 435 26.57 2.95 -41.21
N SER A 436 26.52 4.29 -41.14
CA SER A 436 27.43 5.15 -41.90
C SER A 436 28.89 4.88 -41.50
N PRO A 437 29.88 5.08 -42.39
CA PRO A 437 31.30 4.90 -42.08
C PRO A 437 31.76 5.71 -40.86
N GLU A 438 31.15 6.86 -40.62
CA GLU A 438 31.42 7.75 -39.48
C GLU A 438 30.95 7.15 -38.15
N MET A 439 29.73 6.60 -38.09
CA MET A 439 29.23 5.91 -36.89
C MET A 439 30.06 4.65 -36.57
N LYS A 440 30.57 3.96 -37.59
CA LYS A 440 31.43 2.79 -37.39
C LYS A 440 32.79 3.19 -36.79
N ALA A 441 33.39 4.28 -37.28
CA ALA A 441 34.63 4.81 -36.74
C ALA A 441 34.47 5.30 -35.28
N GLU A 442 33.32 5.89 -34.95
CA GLU A 442 33.02 6.32 -33.59
C GLU A 442 32.78 5.14 -32.63
N LEU A 443 32.13 4.08 -33.09
CA LEU A 443 31.95 2.83 -32.32
C LEU A 443 33.28 2.12 -32.07
N ASP A 444 34.16 2.07 -33.08
CA ASP A 444 35.49 1.45 -32.96
C ASP A 444 36.39 2.25 -32.01
N SER A 445 36.27 3.59 -32.02
CA SER A 445 36.91 4.49 -31.05
C SER A 445 36.44 4.20 -29.61
N LEU A 446 35.12 4.12 -29.39
CA LEU A 446 34.55 3.85 -28.07
C LEU A 446 34.93 2.46 -27.53
N ASN A 447 34.94 1.45 -28.40
CA ASN A 447 35.37 0.11 -28.04
C ASN A 447 36.86 0.06 -27.67
N LYS A 448 37.70 0.82 -28.38
CA LYS A 448 39.13 0.92 -28.05
C LYS A 448 39.36 1.57 -26.69
N VAL A 449 38.65 2.66 -26.38
CA VAL A 449 38.72 3.34 -25.07
C VAL A 449 38.22 2.42 -23.94
N ALA A 450 37.11 1.70 -24.16
CA ALA A 450 36.59 0.75 -23.17
C ALA A 450 37.57 -0.40 -22.90
N SER A 451 38.20 -0.94 -23.94
CA SER A 451 39.24 -1.97 -23.85
C SER A 451 40.49 -1.48 -23.10
N GLU A 452 40.97 -0.27 -23.41
CA GLU A 452 42.13 0.32 -22.74
C GLU A 452 41.84 0.62 -21.26
N ASN A 453 40.65 1.13 -20.92
CA ASN A 453 40.24 1.35 -19.53
C ASN A 453 40.14 0.04 -18.74
N LEU A 454 39.56 -1.00 -19.33
CA LEU A 454 39.45 -2.32 -18.68
C LEU A 454 40.83 -2.93 -18.43
N LYS A 455 41.75 -2.79 -19.40
CA LYS A 455 43.13 -3.26 -19.27
C LYS A 455 43.88 -2.51 -18.17
N ASN A 456 43.72 -1.19 -18.09
CA ASN A 456 44.34 -0.38 -17.02
C ASN A 456 43.81 -0.74 -15.63
N GLU A 457 42.51 -1.06 -15.52
CA GLU A 457 41.88 -1.47 -14.26
C GLU A 457 42.37 -2.86 -13.81
N MET A 458 42.53 -3.79 -14.76
CA MET A 458 43.11 -5.11 -14.50
C MET A 458 44.59 -5.02 -14.12
N ASP A 459 45.39 -4.20 -14.81
CA ASP A 459 46.81 -3.98 -14.48
C ASP A 459 46.98 -3.30 -13.11
N SER A 460 46.02 -2.45 -12.69
CA SER A 460 45.99 -1.87 -11.35
C SER A 460 45.70 -2.93 -10.29
N LEU A 461 44.70 -3.79 -10.53
CA LEU A 461 44.34 -4.88 -9.62
C LEU A 461 45.46 -5.91 -9.48
N GLU A 462 46.17 -6.24 -10.57
CA GLU A 462 47.35 -7.11 -10.51
C GLU A 462 48.51 -6.47 -9.73
N LYS A 463 48.74 -5.16 -9.88
CA LYS A 463 49.76 -4.44 -9.10
C LYS A 463 49.42 -4.37 -7.62
N ASP A 464 48.16 -4.16 -7.27
CA ASP A 464 47.69 -4.13 -5.88
C ASP A 464 47.77 -5.52 -5.24
N PHE A 465 47.48 -6.57 -6.01
CA PHE A 465 47.65 -7.96 -5.60
C PHE A 465 49.13 -8.34 -5.41
N ALA A 466 50.00 -7.93 -6.34
CA ALA A 466 51.45 -8.16 -6.22
C ALA A 466 52.09 -7.38 -5.05
N LYS A 467 51.58 -6.18 -4.73
CA LYS A 467 51.97 -5.40 -3.53
C LYS A 467 51.53 -6.08 -2.23
N SER A 468 50.35 -6.69 -2.19
CA SER A 468 49.87 -7.40 -1.01
C SER A 468 50.73 -8.65 -0.72
N ILE A 469 51.13 -9.38 -1.77
CA ILE A 469 52.00 -10.55 -1.64
C ILE A 469 53.43 -10.17 -1.22
N THR A 470 53.99 -9.06 -1.74
CA THR A 470 55.36 -8.63 -1.38
C THR A 470 55.44 -7.90 -0.04
N GLY A 471 54.35 -7.29 0.43
CA GLY A 471 54.23 -6.74 1.77
C GLY A 471 54.27 -7.81 2.86
N ASP A 472 53.63 -8.96 2.62
CA ASP A 472 53.63 -10.10 3.56
C ASP A 472 54.96 -10.86 3.62
N VAL A 473 55.78 -10.85 2.55
CA VAL A 473 57.09 -11.54 2.55
C VAL A 473 58.17 -10.74 3.28
N ARG A 474 58.05 -9.40 3.40
CA ARG A 474 58.97 -8.58 4.23
C ARG A 474 58.60 -8.51 5.71
N ALA A 475 57.41 -8.99 6.09
CA ALA A 475 57.00 -9.09 7.49
C ALA A 475 57.28 -10.48 8.11
N VAL A 476 57.83 -11.42 7.33
CA VAL A 476 58.11 -12.82 7.73
C VAL A 476 59.61 -13.21 7.57
N GLN A 477 60.52 -12.24 7.44
CA GLN A 477 61.95 -12.40 7.71
C GLN A 477 62.38 -11.35 8.72
#